data_AF-A0A957JUX0-F1
#
_entry.id   AF-A0A957JUX0-F1
#
_cell.length_a   1.000
_cell.length_b   1.000
_cell.length_c   1.000
_cell.angle_alpha   90.00
_cell.angle_beta   90.00
_cell.angle_gamma   90.00
#
_symmetry.space_group_name_H-M   'P 1'
#
loop_
_entity.id
_entity.type
_entity.pdbx_description
1 polymer ?
#
loop_
_entity_poly.entity_id
_entity_poly.type
_entity_poly.pdbx_seq_one_letter_code
_entity_poly.pdbx_strand_id
1 'polypeptide(L)' 'MQLSRFPRRRYTAGQTPIEHLPHLSQHLGGPQIYIKRDDLLGLSAGGNKTRKLEFLVADAL' A
#
# COMPACT_ATOMS: atom_id res chain seq x y z
N MET A 1 3.48 -3.46 19.67
CA MET A 1 2.36 -4.11 18.97
C MET A 1 2.90 -5.25 18.10
N GLN A 2 2.37 -6.48 18.21
CA GLN A 2 2.84 -7.64 17.45
C GLN A 2 1.82 -8.01 16.35
N LEU A 3 2.03 -7.54 15.12
CA LEU A 3 1.11 -7.77 14.00
C LEU A 3 1.15 -9.21 13.46
N SER A 4 2.26 -9.91 13.67
CA SER A 4 2.44 -11.29 13.18
C SER A 4 1.54 -12.32 13.84
N ARG A 5 0.83 -11.96 14.93
CA ARG A 5 -0.14 -12.85 15.60
C ARG A 5 -1.44 -13.03 14.82
N PHE A 6 -1.73 -12.14 13.87
CA PHE A 6 -2.93 -12.21 13.05
C PHE A 6 -2.65 -12.99 11.76
N PRO A 7 -3.53 -13.91 11.35
CA PRO A 7 -3.36 -14.65 10.11
C PRO A 7 -3.34 -13.68 8.93
N ARG A 8 -2.42 -13.91 7.99
CA ARG A 8 -2.27 -13.09 6.78
C ARG A 8 -1.95 -13.99 5.59
N ARG A 9 -2.82 -13.99 4.59
CA ARG A 9 -2.57 -14.59 3.28
C ARG A 9 -2.13 -13.48 2.32
N ARG A 10 -0.93 -13.59 1.76
CA ARG A 10 -0.40 -12.58 0.84
C ARG A 10 -0.88 -12.87 -0.58
N TYR A 11 -1.54 -11.88 -1.16
CA TYR A 11 -2.06 -11.90 -2.53
C TYR A 11 -1.39 -10.84 -3.42
N THR A 12 -0.48 -10.06 -2.83
CA THR A 12 0.19 -8.92 -3.44
C THR A 12 1.71 -9.11 -3.45
N ALA A 13 2.41 -8.31 -4.24
CA ALA A 13 3.89 -8.27 -4.25
C ALA A 13 4.50 -7.77 -2.92
N GLY A 14 3.68 -7.38 -1.95
CA GLY A 14 4.12 -6.98 -0.62
C GLY A 14 4.35 -5.48 -0.49
N GLN A 15 5.60 -5.02 -0.70
CA GLN A 15 5.98 -3.63 -0.56
C GLN A 15 5.69 -2.87 -1.86
N THR A 16 4.99 -1.74 -1.75
CA THR A 16 4.73 -0.83 -2.86
C THR A 16 5.75 0.31 -2.89
N PRO A 17 6.14 0.79 -4.09
CA PRO A 17 7.08 1.90 -4.25
C PRO A 17 6.68 3.14 -3.47
N ILE A 18 7.69 3.90 -3.03
CA ILE A 18 7.53 5.26 -2.53
C ILE A 18 8.23 6.16 -3.54
N GLU A 19 7.48 7.04 -4.18
CA GLU A 19 7.97 7.88 -5.28
C GLU A 19 7.94 9.35 -4.84
N HIS A 20 9.05 10.06 -5.09
CA HIS A 20 9.10 11.51 -4.90
C HIS A 20 8.32 12.21 -6.02
N LEU A 21 7.58 13.26 -5.69
CA LEU A 21 6.80 14.07 -6.63
C LEU A 21 7.45 15.46 -6.82
N PRO A 22 8.61 15.56 -7.50
CA PRO A 22 9.42 16.78 -7.53
C PRO A 22 8.67 17.98 -8.12
N HIS A 23 7.85 17.77 -9.14
CA HIS A 23 7.09 18.85 -9.77
C HIS A 23 6.00 19.40 -8.84
N LEU A 24 5.35 18.54 -8.05
CA LEU A 24 4.34 18.97 -7.08
C LEU A 24 4.99 19.66 -5.87
N SER A 25 6.12 19.12 -5.38
CA SER A 25 6.93 19.75 -4.34
C SER A 25 7.35 21.17 -4.76
N GLN A 26 7.85 21.34 -5.99
CA GLN A 26 8.24 22.64 -6.55
C GLN A 26 7.04 23.58 -6.70
N HIS A 27 5.93 23.09 -7.25
CA HIS A 27 4.72 23.89 -7.44
C HIS A 27 4.18 24.46 -6.12
N LEU A 28 4.30 23.71 -5.02
CA LEU A 28 3.83 24.12 -3.69
C LEU A 28 4.90 24.88 -2.87
N GLY A 29 6.13 25.01 -3.38
CA GLY A 29 7.15 25.91 -2.82
C GLY A 29 7.61 25.59 -1.39
N GLY A 30 7.41 24.36 -0.90
CA GLY A 30 7.68 24.04 0.49
C GLY A 30 7.93 22.55 0.75
N PRO A 31 6.88 21.73 0.86
CA PRO A 31 7.01 20.34 1.31
C PRO A 31 7.68 19.45 0.25
N GLN A 32 8.47 18.50 0.73
CA GLN A 32 8.89 17.35 -0.08
C GLN A 32 7.77 16.32 -0.09
N ILE A 33 7.13 16.14 -1.24
CA ILE A 33 5.95 15.29 -1.37
C ILE A 33 6.34 13.95 -1.95
N TYR A 34 5.85 12.89 -1.29
CA TYR A 34 6.02 11.51 -1.72
C TYR A 34 4.67 10.82 -1.80
N ILE A 35 4.57 9.85 -2.70
CA ILE A 35 3.40 8.97 -2.81
C ILE A 35 3.82 7.53 -2.56
N LYS A 36 3.10 6.84 -1.67
CA LYS A 36 3.17 5.39 -1.53
C LYS A 36 2.19 4.75 -2.52
N ARG A 37 2.71 4.02 -3.50
CA ARG A 37 1.96 3.51 -4.65
C ARG A 37 1.13 2.26 -4.35
N ASP A 38 0.29 2.30 -3.30
CA ASP A 38 -0.60 1.19 -2.96
C ASP A 38 -1.66 0.91 -4.06
N ASP A 39 -1.84 1.83 -5.02
CA ASP A 39 -2.55 1.58 -6.29
C ASP A 39 -1.94 0.43 -7.09
N LEU A 40 -0.63 0.14 -6.95
CA LEU A 40 0.08 -0.92 -7.67
C LEU A 40 0.01 -2.30 -7.01
N LEU A 41 -0.94 -2.55 -6.10
CA LEU A 41 -1.03 -3.82 -5.35
C LEU A 41 -1.54 -5.04 -6.15
N GLY A 42 -2.05 -4.87 -7.38
CA GLY A 42 -2.45 -5.98 -8.27
C GLY A 42 -3.86 -6.55 -8.04
N LEU A 43 -4.06 -7.85 -8.36
CA LEU A 43 -5.35 -8.56 -8.49
C LEU A 43 -6.26 -8.06 -9.62
N SER A 44 -6.92 -6.93 -9.42
CA SER A 44 -7.75 -6.25 -10.43
C SER A 44 -7.23 -4.82 -10.57
N ALA A 45 -7.96 -3.83 -10.05
CA ALA A 45 -7.47 -2.46 -9.89
C ALA A 45 -6.58 -2.27 -8.63
N GLY A 46 -6.45 -3.30 -7.78
CA GLY A 46 -5.60 -3.27 -6.60
C GLY A 46 -6.03 -2.26 -5.55
N GLY A 47 -5.06 -1.51 -5.02
CA GLY A 47 -5.33 -0.48 -4.03
C GLY A 47 -5.36 -0.94 -2.58
N ASN A 48 -5.69 0.01 -1.70
CA ASN A 48 -5.65 -0.19 -0.25
C ASN A 48 -6.57 -1.30 0.26
N LYS A 49 -7.65 -1.63 -0.45
CA LYS A 49 -8.61 -2.66 -0.03
C LYS A 49 -7.98 -4.04 -0.13
N THR A 50 -7.18 -4.27 -1.17
CA THR A 50 -6.44 -5.52 -1.33
C THR A 50 -5.53 -5.81 -0.14
N ARG A 51 -4.82 -4.80 0.39
CA ARG A 51 -3.96 -4.98 1.58
C ARG A 51 -4.75 -5.34 2.84
N LYS A 52 -5.99 -4.84 2.98
CA LYS A 52 -6.88 -5.20 4.11
C LYS A 52 -7.39 -6.64 3.99
N LEU A 53 -7.74 -7.05 2.76
CA LEU A 53 -8.25 -8.38 2.49
C LEU A 53 -7.23 -9.48 2.79
N GLU A 54 -5.93 -9.21 2.73
CA GLU A 54 -4.91 -10.18 3.14
C GLU A 54 -5.09 -10.69 4.58
N PHE A 55 -5.71 -9.91 5.47
CA PHE A 55 -6.05 -10.34 6.84
C PHE A 55 -7.47 -10.89 6.93
N LEU A 56 -8.46 -10.19 6.38
CA LEU A 56 -9.87 -10.60 6.49
C LEU A 56 -10.15 -11.94 5.81
N VAL A 57 -9.54 -12.19 4.64
CA VAL A 57 -9.71 -13.46 3.92
C VAL A 57 -8.93 -14.59 4.61
N ALA A 58 -7.85 -14.28 5.31
CA ALA A 58 -7.10 -15.26 6.08
C ALA A 58 -7.81 -15.69 7.37
N ASP A 59 -8.70 -14.84 7.90
CA ASP A 59 -9.59 -15.18 9.02
C ASP A 59 -10.83 -15.95 8.55
N ALA A 60 -11.31 -15.67 7.34
CA ALA A 60 -12.50 -16.31 6.77
C ALA A 60 -12.28 -17.73 6.23
N LEU A 61 -11.04 -18.16 5.99
CA LEU A 61 -10.66 -19.43 5.35
C LEU A 61 -9.79 -20.28 6.28
#